data_AF-A0A8C5RY29-F1
#
_entry.id   AF-A0A8C5RY29-F1
#
_cell.length_a   1.000
_cell.length_b   1.000
_cell.length_c   1.000
_cell.angle_alpha   90.00
_cell.angle_beta   90.00
_cell.angle_gamma   90.00
#
_symmetry.space_group_name_H-M   'P 1'
#
loop_
_entity.id
_entity.type
_entity.pdbx_description
1 polymer ?
#
loop_
_entity_poly.entity_id
_entity_poly.type
_entity_poly.pdbx_seq_one_letter_code
_entity_poly.pdbx_strand_id
1 'polypeptide(L)'
;MSRKLPDHPSAKWDIPLLTELILSHIKTHQIDLVVTFDAEGVSGHLNHRSVYAAVRSLHSERKVSEGCHFLVLETVNVFRKYISIWDAPLSCYKNQDVLFIATEKEAELAKKAMRCHHSQMLWFRCLYVRFSRYMVINSLRFL
;
A
#
# COMPACT_ATOMS: atom_id res chain seq x y z
N MET A 1 -20.78 11.08 1.42
CA MET A 1 -19.67 10.36 0.74
C MET A 1 -19.21 11.20 -0.44
N SER A 2 -17.92 11.55 -0.50
CA SER A 2 -17.35 12.31 -1.62
C SER A 2 -17.46 11.49 -2.90
N ARG A 3 -18.27 11.94 -3.87
CA ARG A 3 -18.42 11.28 -5.19
C ARG A 3 -17.15 11.33 -6.04
N LYS A 4 -16.10 12.04 -5.61
CA LYS A 4 -14.89 12.30 -6.40
C LYS A 4 -13.86 11.16 -6.35
N LEU A 5 -13.90 10.31 -5.31
CA LEU A 5 -12.97 9.21 -5.09
C LEU A 5 -13.74 7.91 -4.77
N PRO A 6 -14.36 7.26 -5.77
CA PRO A 6 -15.14 6.05 -5.54
C PRO A 6 -14.26 4.87 -5.12
N ASP A 7 -14.72 4.09 -4.14
CA ASP A 7 -14.01 2.91 -3.63
C ASP A 7 -14.23 1.70 -4.55
N HIS A 8 -13.50 1.67 -5.67
CA HIS A 8 -13.51 0.55 -6.61
C HIS A 8 -12.13 0.35 -7.24
N PRO A 9 -11.62 -0.89 -7.39
CA PRO A 9 -10.27 -1.15 -7.90
C PRO A 9 -10.05 -0.67 -9.34
N SER A 10 -11.10 -0.65 -10.15
CA SER A 10 -11.06 -0.13 -11.53
C SER A 10 -11.31 1.38 -11.61
N ALA A 11 -11.54 2.08 -10.49
CA ALA A 11 -11.72 3.52 -10.52
C ALA A 11 -10.36 4.21 -10.66
N LYS A 12 -10.21 5.03 -11.70
CA LYS A 12 -9.10 5.97 -11.79
C LYS A 12 -9.47 7.23 -11.02
N TRP A 13 -8.64 7.61 -10.06
CA TRP A 13 -8.85 8.82 -9.26
C TRP A 13 -8.13 10.00 -9.89
N ASP A 14 -8.69 11.20 -9.69
CA ASP A 14 -8.12 12.44 -10.23
C ASP A 14 -6.79 12.77 -9.52
N ILE A 15 -5.69 12.82 -10.29
CA ILE A 15 -4.34 13.01 -9.75
C ILE A 15 -4.18 14.39 -9.11
N PRO A 16 -4.55 15.52 -9.76
CA PRO A 16 -4.42 16.85 -9.14
C PRO A 16 -5.17 16.95 -7.81
N LEU A 17 -6.41 16.45 -7.75
CA LEU A 17 -7.19 16.42 -6.52
C LEU A 17 -6.52 15.57 -5.43
N LEU A 18 -6.02 14.37 -5.77
CA LEU A 18 -5.30 13.53 -4.82
C LEU A 18 -4.04 14.22 -4.30
N THR A 19 -3.25 14.83 -5.19
CA THR A 19 -2.05 15.58 -4.85
C THR A 19 -2.36 16.70 -3.86
N GLU A 20 -3.42 17.47 -4.09
CA GLU A 20 -3.87 18.53 -3.17
C GLU A 20 -4.29 17.96 -1.81
N LEU A 21 -5.14 16.92 -1.80
CA LEU A 21 -5.64 16.31 -0.56
C LEU A 21 -4.51 15.69 0.28
N ILE A 22 -3.60 14.94 -0.36
CA ILE A 22 -2.46 14.31 0.31
C ILE A 22 -1.52 15.39 0.85
N LEU A 23 -1.19 16.41 0.06
CA LEU A 23 -0.34 17.52 0.50
C LEU A 23 -0.93 18.27 1.68
N SER A 24 -2.24 18.57 1.62
CA SER A 24 -2.96 19.20 2.72
C SER A 24 -2.87 18.35 3.98
N HIS A 25 -3.12 17.04 3.87
CA HIS A 25 -3.05 16.12 5.01
C HIS A 25 -1.64 16.03 5.62
N ILE A 26 -0.60 15.92 4.78
CA ILE A 26 0.79 15.91 5.24
C ILE A 26 1.12 17.18 6.02
N LYS A 27 0.76 18.36 5.49
CA LYS A 27 1.04 19.64 6.14
C LYS A 27 0.26 19.82 7.44
N THR A 28 -1.03 19.49 7.44
CA THR A 28 -1.91 19.65 8.61
C THR A 28 -1.48 18.78 9.77
N HIS A 29 -1.02 17.55 9.50
CA HIS A 29 -0.64 16.59 10.55
C HIS A 29 0.87 16.48 10.78
N GLN A 30 1.67 17.32 10.10
CA GLN A 30 3.14 17.31 10.17
C GLN A 30 3.72 15.90 9.92
N ILE A 31 3.19 15.20 8.92
CA ILE A 31 3.59 13.83 8.59
C ILE A 31 5.02 13.84 8.04
N ASP A 32 5.88 13.01 8.62
CA ASP A 32 7.29 12.82 8.26
C ASP A 32 7.54 11.52 7.48
N LEU A 33 6.60 10.58 7.48
CA LEU A 33 6.66 9.36 6.69
C LEU A 33 5.32 9.02 6.06
N VAL A 34 5.30 8.90 4.73
CA VAL A 34 4.15 8.42 3.96
C VAL A 34 4.46 7.05 3.37
N VAL A 35 3.64 6.07 3.73
CA VAL A 35 3.68 4.72 3.14
C VAL A 35 2.54 4.58 2.13
N THR A 36 2.85 4.18 0.90
CA THR A 36 1.86 4.08 -0.19
C THR A 36 2.11 2.89 -1.11
N PHE A 37 1.29 2.72 -2.13
CA PHE A 37 1.45 1.69 -3.16
C PHE A 37 2.53 2.10 -4.18
N ASP A 38 3.14 1.13 -4.85
CA ASP A 38 4.02 1.40 -5.99
C ASP A 38 3.26 1.63 -7.31
N ALA A 39 4.01 1.78 -8.40
CA ALA A 39 3.50 2.03 -9.74
C ALA A 39 2.55 0.94 -10.27
N GLU A 40 2.69 -0.29 -9.78
CA GLU A 40 1.87 -1.41 -10.22
C GLU A 40 0.59 -1.56 -9.41
N GLY A 41 0.50 -0.94 -8.23
CA GLY A 41 -0.74 -0.87 -7.43
C GLY A 41 -1.13 -2.21 -6.80
N VAL A 42 -0.15 -3.05 -6.47
CA VAL A 42 -0.26 -4.40 -5.88
C VAL A 42 -0.95 -5.42 -6.79
N SER A 43 -2.23 -5.22 -7.08
CA SER A 43 -3.04 -6.08 -7.95
C SER A 43 -3.46 -5.36 -9.23
N GLY A 44 -2.76 -4.29 -9.62
CA GLY A 44 -3.11 -3.51 -10.81
C GLY A 44 -4.27 -2.55 -10.60
N HIS A 45 -4.68 -2.27 -9.34
CA HIS A 45 -5.83 -1.41 -9.09
C HIS A 45 -5.54 0.04 -9.51
N LEU A 46 -6.40 0.61 -10.34
CA LEU A 46 -6.24 1.95 -10.88
C LEU A 46 -6.29 3.03 -9.79
N ASN A 47 -7.06 2.82 -8.73
CA ASN A 47 -7.11 3.74 -7.60
C ASN A 47 -5.76 3.77 -6.86
N HIS A 48 -5.13 2.61 -6.62
CA HIS A 48 -3.80 2.51 -6.01
C HIS A 48 -2.72 3.18 -6.87
N ARG A 49 -2.74 2.91 -8.19
CA ARG A 49 -1.83 3.55 -9.15
C ARG A 49 -2.01 5.07 -9.18
N SER A 50 -3.26 5.54 -9.03
CA SER A 50 -3.55 6.97 -8.95
C SER A 50 -2.94 7.60 -7.70
N VAL A 51 -3.02 6.92 -6.55
CA VAL A 51 -2.36 7.37 -5.31
C VAL A 51 -0.83 7.41 -5.48
N TYR A 52 -0.22 6.37 -6.07
CA TYR A 52 1.21 6.36 -6.36
C TYR A 52 1.62 7.56 -7.24
N ALA A 53 0.89 7.81 -8.33
CA ALA A 53 1.20 8.91 -9.24
C ALA A 53 1.07 10.28 -8.57
N ALA A 54 0.07 10.48 -7.70
CA ALA A 54 -0.07 11.71 -6.91
C ALA A 54 1.10 11.91 -5.95
N VAL A 55 1.46 10.88 -5.18
CA VAL A 55 2.63 10.93 -4.26
C VAL A 55 3.93 11.15 -5.03
N ARG A 56 4.09 10.51 -6.20
CA ARG A 56 5.27 10.69 -7.06
C ARG A 56 5.40 12.13 -7.56
N SER A 57 4.29 12.75 -7.98
CA SER A 57 4.26 14.18 -8.36
C SER A 57 4.65 15.09 -7.19
N LEU A 58 4.12 14.84 -5.98
CA LEU A 58 4.48 15.60 -4.78
C LEU A 58 5.98 15.54 -4.47
N HIS A 59 6.55 14.34 -4.57
CA HIS A 59 7.98 14.12 -4.34
C HIS A 59 8.83 14.82 -5.41
N SER A 60 8.52 14.63 -6.69
CA SER A 60 9.31 15.21 -7.79
C SER A 60 9.26 16.73 -7.82
N GLU A 61 8.13 17.33 -7.45
CA GLU A 61 7.94 18.77 -7.43
C GLU A 61 8.46 19.42 -6.13
N ARG A 62 9.02 18.62 -5.21
CA ARG A 62 9.51 19.08 -3.89
C ARG A 62 8.47 19.92 -3.13
N LYS A 63 7.20 19.56 -3.26
CA LYS A 63 6.07 20.28 -2.62
C LYS A 63 5.95 20.00 -1.13
N VAL A 64 6.62 18.97 -0.66
CA VAL A 64 6.62 18.50 0.73
C VAL A 64 7.92 18.91 1.40
N SER A 65 7.88 19.17 2.71
CA SER A 65 9.06 19.52 3.51
C SER A 65 10.18 18.50 3.38
N GLU A 66 11.43 18.95 3.43
CA GLU A 66 12.64 18.11 3.24
C GLU A 66 12.75 16.94 4.24
N GLY A 67 12.00 16.97 5.36
CA GLY A 67 11.96 15.87 6.34
C GLY A 67 10.94 14.77 6.05
N CYS A 68 10.09 14.90 5.03
CA CYS A 68 9.05 13.90 4.73
C CYS A 68 9.56 12.84 3.75
N HIS A 69 9.57 11.59 4.19
CA HIS A 69 10.00 10.45 3.39
C HIS A 69 8.81 9.70 2.80
N PHE A 70 9.03 9.08 1.64
CA PHE A 70 8.02 8.29 0.95
C PHE A 70 8.50 6.86 0.77
N LEU A 71 7.75 5.91 1.31
CA LEU A 71 7.96 4.48 1.10
C LEU A 71 6.84 3.90 0.24
N VAL A 72 7.21 3.12 -0.77
CA VAL A 72 6.26 2.43 -1.65
C VAL A 72 6.32 0.92 -1.44
N LEU A 73 5.14 0.30 -1.35
CA LEU A 73 4.98 -1.15 -1.22
C LEU A 73 5.24 -1.84 -2.55
N GLU A 74 6.26 -2.70 -2.58
CA GLU A 74 6.64 -3.48 -3.76
C GLU A 74 5.51 -4.43 -4.19
N THR A 75 5.08 -4.29 -5.44
CA THR A 75 4.21 -5.26 -6.10
C THR A 75 5.01 -6.49 -6.50
N VAL A 76 4.55 -7.66 -6.04
CA VAL A 76 5.12 -8.96 -6.43
C VAL A 76 4.23 -9.71 -7.41
N ASN A 77 4.83 -10.66 -8.15
CA ASN A 77 4.07 -11.56 -9.02
C ASN A 77 3.05 -12.41 -8.22
N VAL A 78 2.08 -13.00 -8.94
CA VAL A 78 0.98 -13.77 -8.33
C VAL A 78 1.50 -14.94 -7.48
N PHE A 79 2.55 -15.63 -7.91
CA PHE A 79 3.12 -16.73 -7.13
C PHE A 79 3.61 -16.24 -5.76
N ARG A 80 4.55 -15.29 -5.74
CA ARG A 80 5.06 -14.69 -4.50
C ARG A 80 3.96 -14.04 -3.66
N LYS A 81 2.93 -13.50 -4.30
CA LYS A 81 1.78 -12.91 -3.63
C LYS A 81 1.08 -13.92 -2.73
N TYR A 82 0.98 -15.20 -3.11
CA TYR A 82 0.15 -16.20 -2.43
C TYR A 82 0.91 -17.34 -1.72
N ILE A 83 2.23 -17.22 -1.53
CA ILE A 83 3.01 -18.20 -0.74
C ILE A 83 3.20 -17.82 0.74
N SER A 84 2.55 -16.75 1.22
CA SER A 84 2.56 -16.33 2.63
C SER A 84 3.99 -16.17 3.20
N ILE A 85 4.23 -16.63 4.43
CA ILE A 85 5.53 -16.58 5.13
C ILE A 85 6.66 -17.27 4.35
N TRP A 86 6.35 -18.20 3.44
CA TRP A 86 7.35 -18.90 2.63
C TRP A 86 8.06 -18.00 1.62
N ASP A 87 7.59 -16.78 1.40
CA ASP A 87 8.34 -15.78 0.62
C ASP A 87 9.46 -15.09 1.43
N ALA A 88 9.62 -15.41 2.73
CA ALA A 88 10.62 -14.79 3.59
C ALA A 88 12.06 -15.00 3.09
N PRO A 89 12.51 -16.23 2.74
CA PRO A 89 13.89 -16.42 2.28
C PRO A 89 14.21 -15.58 1.03
N LEU A 90 13.28 -15.54 0.06
CA LEU A 90 13.44 -14.77 -1.17
C LEU A 90 13.40 -13.26 -0.90
N SER A 91 12.54 -12.82 0.02
CA SER A 91 12.47 -11.40 0.42
C SER A 91 13.70 -10.95 1.17
N CYS A 92 14.25 -11.78 2.08
CA CYS A 92 15.49 -11.48 2.79
C CYS A 92 16.71 -11.44 1.86
N TYR A 93 16.70 -12.20 0.76
CA TYR A 93 17.78 -12.19 -0.23
C TYR A 93 17.72 -10.98 -1.17
N LYS A 94 16.53 -10.42 -1.41
CA LYS A 94 16.37 -9.26 -2.29
C LYS A 94 16.84 -7.96 -1.62
N ASN A 95 17.35 -7.05 -2.46
CA ASN A 95 17.66 -5.68 -2.04
C ASN A 95 16.37 -4.84 -2.06
N GLN A 96 15.80 -4.62 -0.88
CA GLN A 96 14.80 -3.60 -0.60
C GLN A 96 15.34 -2.65 0.47
N ASP A 97 14.81 -1.44 0.55
CA ASP A 97 15.27 -0.47 1.55
C ASP A 97 14.73 -0.82 2.94
N VAL A 98 13.47 -1.29 3.00
CA VAL A 98 12.83 -1.70 4.25
C VAL A 98 12.09 -3.02 4.04
N LEU A 99 12.34 -3.99 4.91
CA LEU A 99 11.60 -5.26 4.95
C LEU A 99 10.87 -5.37 6.29
N PHE A 100 9.54 -5.35 6.24
CA PHE A 100 8.71 -5.57 7.42
C PHE A 100 8.19 -7.00 7.43
N ILE A 101 8.51 -7.74 8.49
CA ILE A 101 8.00 -9.10 8.74
C ILE A 101 7.18 -9.06 10.02
N ALA A 102 5.87 -9.21 9.88
CA ALA A 102 4.92 -9.22 10.99
C ALA A 102 5.12 -10.47 11.85
N THR A 103 5.08 -10.27 13.15
CA THR A 103 4.92 -11.33 14.14
C THR A 103 3.56 -12.01 13.98
N GLU A 104 3.41 -13.20 14.58
CA GLU A 104 2.13 -13.90 14.59
C GLU A 104 1.00 -13.05 15.21
N LYS A 105 1.30 -12.30 16.27
CA LYS A 105 0.34 -11.39 16.93
C LYS A 105 -0.13 -10.27 16.00
N GLU A 106 0.80 -9.65 15.26
CA GLU A 106 0.48 -8.59 14.29
C GLU A 106 -0.29 -9.14 13.09
N ALA A 107 0.08 -10.32 12.59
CA ALA A 107 -0.66 -10.99 11.52
C ALA A 107 -2.09 -11.34 11.95
N GLU A 108 -2.30 -11.82 13.18
CA GLU A 108 -3.64 -12.06 13.72
C GLU A 108 -4.43 -10.77 13.91
N LEU A 109 -3.79 -9.68 14.34
CA LEU A 109 -4.42 -8.36 14.41
C LEU A 109 -4.88 -7.90 13.03
N ALA A 110 -4.04 -8.02 12.00
CA ALA A 110 -4.39 -7.69 10.62
C ALA A 110 -5.58 -8.54 10.11
N LYS A 111 -5.59 -9.85 10.41
CA LYS A 111 -6.73 -10.74 10.08
C LYS A 111 -8.00 -10.35 10.82
N LYS A 112 -7.93 -9.89 12.08
CA LYS A 112 -9.08 -9.38 12.83
C LYS A 112 -9.61 -8.10 12.21
N ALA A 113 -8.74 -7.15 11.87
CA ALA A 113 -9.12 -5.92 11.18
C ALA A 113 -9.84 -6.20 9.85
N MET A 114 -9.31 -7.11 9.03
CA MET A 114 -9.97 -7.53 7.79
C MET A 114 -11.38 -8.11 8.03
N ARG A 115 -11.56 -8.88 9.10
CA ARG A 115 -12.87 -9.48 9.47
C ARG A 115 -13.92 -8.45 9.89
N CYS A 116 -13.53 -7.24 10.30
CA CYS A 116 -14.47 -6.16 10.58
C CYS A 116 -15.19 -5.66 9.31
N HIS A 117 -14.63 -5.91 8.12
CA HIS A 117 -15.22 -5.51 6.83
C HIS A 117 -16.13 -6.61 6.26
N HIS A 118 -17.14 -7.03 7.03
CA HIS A 118 -17.96 -8.21 6.74
C HIS A 118 -18.56 -8.21 5.31
N SER A 119 -19.14 -7.09 4.86
CA SER A 119 -19.73 -6.97 3.51
C SER A 119 -18.72 -7.07 2.36
N GLN A 120 -17.43 -6.88 2.66
CA GLN A 120 -16.35 -6.98 1.68
C GLN A 120 -15.69 -8.37 1.68
N MET A 121 -15.88 -9.22 2.70
CA MET A 121 -15.19 -10.50 2.85
C MET A 121 -15.76 -11.63 1.96
N LEU A 122 -15.67 -11.42 0.64
CA LEU A 122 -15.97 -12.42 -0.38
C LEU A 122 -14.93 -13.55 -0.37
N TRP A 123 -15.26 -14.71 -0.95
CA TRP A 123 -14.43 -15.92 -0.90
C TRP A 123 -12.96 -15.68 -1.34
N PHE A 124 -12.73 -14.85 -2.36
CA PHE A 124 -11.38 -14.53 -2.82
C PHE A 124 -10.61 -13.62 -1.85
N ARG A 125 -11.30 -12.77 -1.08
CA ARG A 125 -10.69 -12.00 0.02
C ARG A 125 -10.30 -12.93 1.17
N CYS A 126 -11.09 -13.96 1.46
CA CYS A 126 -10.71 -14.98 2.44
C CYS A 126 -9.42 -15.71 2.03
N LEU A 127 -9.28 -16.07 0.74
CA LEU A 127 -8.04 -16.64 0.21
C LEU A 127 -6.86 -15.66 0.34
N TYR A 128 -7.07 -14.38 -0.01
CA TYR A 128 -6.06 -13.35 0.17
C TYR A 128 -5.61 -13.21 1.63
N VAL A 129 -6.53 -13.10 2.58
CA VAL A 129 -6.20 -12.97 4.01
C VAL A 129 -5.44 -14.20 4.53
N ARG A 130 -5.70 -15.39 3.98
CA ARG A 130 -5.02 -16.62 4.40
C ARG A 130 -3.64 -16.80 3.78
N PHE A 131 -3.50 -16.54 2.49
CA PHE A 131 -2.33 -16.94 1.71
C PHE A 131 -1.47 -15.76 1.26
N SER A 132 -1.97 -14.52 1.33
CA SER A 132 -1.22 -13.36 0.86
C SER A 132 0.03 -13.13 1.70
N ARG A 133 1.18 -12.97 1.05
CA ARG A 133 2.39 -12.53 1.74
C ARG A 133 2.20 -11.16 2.38
N TYR A 134 1.35 -10.27 1.84
CA TYR A 134 1.16 -8.92 2.39
C TYR A 134 0.53 -8.90 3.79
N MET A 135 -0.06 -10.01 4.23
CA MET A 135 -0.53 -10.18 5.61
C MET A 135 0.62 -10.39 6.62
N VAL A 136 1.84 -10.65 6.13
CA VAL A 136 2.99 -11.05 6.94
C VAL A 136 4.26 -10.32 6.52
N ILE A 137 4.62 -10.31 5.24
CA ILE A 137 5.87 -9.78 4.70
C ILE A 137 5.57 -8.63 3.73
N ASN A 138 6.03 -7.42 4.07
CA ASN A 138 5.90 -6.20 3.27
C ASN A 138 7.28 -5.66 2.91
N SER A 139 7.60 -5.63 1.61
CA SER A 139 8.85 -5.08 1.08
C SER A 139 8.58 -3.65 0.62
N LEU A 140 9.34 -2.69 1.14
CA LEU A 140 9.15 -1.26 0.92
C LEU A 140 10.43 -0.66 0.31
N ARG A 141 10.25 0.33 -0.56
CA ARG A 141 11.34 1.08 -1.21
C ARG A 141 11.15 2.57 -1.03
N PHE A 142 12.23 3.32 -0.87
CA PHE A 142 12.17 4.77 -0.95
C PHE A 142 11.85 5.20 -2.39
N LEU A 143 11.05 6.26 -2.49
CA LEU A 143 10.64 6.84 -3.75
C LEU A 143 11.62 7.93 -4.22
#